data_AF-A0AAJ0EAN4-F1
#
_entry.id   AF-A0AAJ0EAN4-F1
#
_cell.length_a   1.000
_cell.length_b   1.000
_cell.length_c   1.000
_cell.angle_alpha   90.00
_cell.angle_beta   90.00
_cell.angle_gamma   90.00
#
_symmetry.space_group_name_H-M   'P 1'
#
loop_
_entity.id
_entity.type
_entity.pdbx_description
1 polymer ?
#
loop_
_entity_poly.entity_id
_entity_poly.type
_entity_poly.pdbx_seq_one_letter_code
_entity_poly.pdbx_strand_id
1 'polypeptide(L)'
;MSIPDNYYAVVEPYLGHGNKTGDKQYLAHILESWSPSIDPDNGIGWALHWAIFQADDAAVQMMIDAGVDPNTRDKQDPGFTPLLAASQHGRLEMARLFWERIGPDGRFIPKKRGQPGPDCLQIAVRNNHADLTAYFLGAWDGWNDQELRRALLDAASAWCDETVPLLLAHPGATYSPEVIQDALARAVGKRMILPESETKPAPTTADAKCQHQLVSHLIDAGGDPDGEDPRSHQPLIHATVHSHECIGGLSGLLEKGANPNRADARGRTALHYVFSPLSRQLPNTTALQFLLRHGALPDLADEAGETPLHAAAKTGTFPQLQLCLSHCRTPKSESIQLRNSHGESLLHYAASGGQRTAVEFLLNSGLDANVASSNGWTPLLCALSPTAGKTAHDMCTTANFLLQNSASAGVVTDDGWTTLHALASWPAAQDPDLRAEVVNLAKRLIESGSPVDVKSRVIRSPYTTSSTLHDVWGFRMRGFVQRAIPSAQDLGQADSTTPLAWARRCKSMDVVNVLSAHLASAGGDSA
;
A
#
# COMPACT_ATOMS: atom_id res chain seq x y z
N MET A 1 -36.62 5.06 51.80
CA MET A 1 -35.34 5.37 51.14
C MET A 1 -35.64 6.35 50.04
N SER A 2 -35.03 7.53 50.06
CA SER A 2 -35.18 8.52 48.99
C SER A 2 -34.64 7.93 47.70
N ILE A 3 -35.42 8.01 46.63
CA ILE A 3 -34.99 7.63 45.29
C ILE A 3 -33.72 8.44 45.00
N PRO A 4 -32.58 7.81 44.69
CA PRO A 4 -31.36 8.55 44.38
C PRO A 4 -31.62 9.38 43.13
N ASP A 5 -31.35 10.69 43.19
CA ASP A 5 -31.56 11.63 42.08
C ASP A 5 -30.69 11.31 40.83
N ASN A 6 -29.85 10.27 40.91
CA ASN A 6 -29.10 9.73 39.79
C ASN A 6 -28.82 8.23 40.00
N TYR A 7 -29.66 7.36 39.44
CA TYR A 7 -29.50 5.89 39.54
C TYR A 7 -28.17 5.41 38.93
N TYR A 8 -27.55 6.18 38.03
CA TYR A 8 -26.19 5.95 37.53
C TYR A 8 -25.16 5.85 38.66
N ALA A 9 -25.23 6.71 39.69
CA ALA A 9 -24.29 6.69 40.81
C ALA A 9 -24.44 5.43 41.70
N VAL A 10 -25.58 4.73 41.59
CA VAL A 10 -25.84 3.45 42.27
C VAL A 10 -25.26 2.28 41.48
N VAL A 11 -25.22 2.39 40.15
CA VAL A 11 -24.74 1.34 39.25
C VAL A 11 -23.24 1.52 38.93
N GLU A 12 -22.70 2.73 39.05
CA GLU A 12 -21.28 3.08 38.87
C GLU A 12 -20.29 2.20 39.67
N PRO A 13 -20.56 1.81 40.94
CA PRO A 13 -19.70 0.87 41.66
C PRO A 13 -19.60 -0.51 41.00
N TYR A 14 -20.69 -1.01 40.40
CA TYR A 14 -20.70 -2.26 39.63
C TYR A 14 -19.92 -2.12 38.31
N LEU A 15 -19.96 -0.93 37.69
CA LEU A 15 -19.29 -0.63 36.42
C LEU A 15 -17.78 -0.38 36.58
N GLY A 16 -17.35 0.22 37.69
CA GLY A 16 -15.97 0.64 37.95
C GLY A 16 -15.09 -0.39 38.66
N HIS A 17 -15.65 -1.51 39.13
CA HIS A 17 -14.90 -2.56 39.83
C HIS A 17 -14.98 -3.86 39.02
N GLY A 18 -13.87 -4.24 38.39
CA GLY A 18 -13.79 -5.47 37.61
C GLY A 18 -14.19 -6.70 38.44
N ASN A 19 -15.37 -7.24 38.12
CA ASN A 19 -15.86 -8.60 38.37
C ASN A 19 -15.39 -9.25 39.69
N LYS A 20 -15.60 -8.59 40.84
CA LYS A 20 -15.42 -9.22 42.16
C LYS A 20 -16.75 -9.86 42.57
N THR A 21 -16.68 -10.96 43.33
CA THR A 21 -17.85 -11.70 43.84
C THR A 21 -18.83 -10.85 44.66
N GLY A 22 -18.40 -9.69 45.18
CA GLY A 22 -19.27 -8.73 45.88
C GLY A 22 -20.16 -7.89 44.97
N ASP A 23 -19.78 -7.71 43.71
CA ASP A 23 -20.47 -6.81 42.77
C ASP A 23 -21.80 -7.41 42.30
N LYS A 24 -21.92 -8.75 42.26
CA LYS A 24 -23.16 -9.46 41.91
C LYS A 24 -24.21 -9.42 43.01
N GLN A 25 -23.79 -9.53 44.27
CA GLN A 25 -24.68 -9.38 45.42
C GLN A 25 -25.19 -7.94 45.52
N TYR A 26 -24.32 -6.98 45.23
CA TYR A 26 -24.68 -5.58 45.14
C TYR A 26 -25.67 -5.33 44.00
N LEU A 27 -25.42 -5.88 42.81
CA LEU A 27 -26.36 -5.83 41.69
C LEU A 27 -27.72 -6.46 42.03
N ALA A 28 -27.74 -7.64 42.67
CA ALA A 28 -28.98 -8.27 43.11
C ALA A 28 -29.79 -7.38 44.05
N HIS A 29 -29.13 -6.73 45.02
CA HIS A 29 -29.78 -5.79 45.93
C HIS A 29 -30.31 -4.53 45.23
N ILE A 30 -29.59 -4.02 44.23
CA ILE A 30 -30.06 -2.91 43.38
C ILE A 30 -31.35 -3.32 42.66
N LEU A 31 -31.35 -4.52 42.06
CA LEU A 31 -32.46 -5.05 41.28
C LEU A 31 -33.73 -5.35 42.11
N GLU A 32 -33.60 -5.72 43.40
CA GLU A 32 -34.75 -5.90 44.31
C GLU A 32 -35.64 -4.66 44.42
N SER A 33 -35.05 -3.49 44.28
CA SER A 33 -35.76 -2.20 44.37
C SER A 33 -35.99 -1.54 43.01
N TRP A 34 -35.48 -2.12 41.92
CA TRP A 34 -35.47 -1.51 40.60
C TRP A 34 -36.87 -1.48 39.95
N SER A 35 -37.16 -0.39 39.26
CA SER A 35 -38.28 -0.30 38.32
C SER A 35 -37.99 0.76 37.25
N PRO A 36 -38.61 0.67 36.06
CA PRO A 36 -38.44 1.69 35.02
C PRO A 36 -38.80 3.11 35.49
N SER A 37 -39.70 3.25 36.47
CA SER A 37 -40.11 4.55 37.04
C SER A 37 -39.05 5.23 37.91
N ILE A 38 -38.08 4.49 38.45
CA ILE A 38 -37.04 5.03 39.34
C ILE A 38 -35.66 5.15 38.66
N ASP A 39 -35.53 4.67 37.43
CA ASP A 39 -34.32 4.79 36.60
C ASP A 39 -34.63 5.51 35.27
N PRO A 40 -34.98 6.81 35.32
CA PRO A 40 -35.40 7.56 34.13
C PRO A 40 -34.26 7.76 33.11
N ASP A 41 -33.01 7.68 33.55
CA ASP A 41 -31.81 7.82 32.72
C ASP A 41 -31.31 6.47 32.15
N ASN A 42 -32.02 5.37 32.41
CA ASN A 42 -31.70 4.03 31.94
C ASN A 42 -30.26 3.60 32.31
N GLY A 43 -29.85 3.90 33.54
CA GLY A 43 -28.54 3.53 34.08
C GLY A 43 -28.35 2.01 34.15
N ILE A 44 -29.39 1.25 34.45
CA ILE A 44 -29.32 -0.22 34.44
C ILE A 44 -29.13 -0.78 33.03
N GLY A 45 -29.67 -0.10 32.00
CA GLY A 45 -29.49 -0.49 30.61
C GLY A 45 -28.04 -0.36 30.17
N TRP A 46 -27.30 0.61 30.71
CA TRP A 46 -25.86 0.71 30.48
C TRP A 46 -25.07 -0.40 31.20
N ALA A 47 -25.47 -0.77 32.43
CA ALA A 47 -24.89 -1.94 33.09
C ALA A 47 -25.15 -3.26 32.37
N LEU A 48 -26.28 -3.39 31.69
CA LEU A 48 -26.54 -4.55 30.84
C LEU A 48 -25.51 -4.65 29.71
N HIS A 49 -25.24 -3.55 28.98
CA HIS A 49 -24.21 -3.52 27.94
C HIS A 49 -22.81 -3.82 28.49
N TRP A 50 -22.49 -3.26 29.65
CA TRP A 50 -21.21 -3.51 30.32
C TRP A 50 -21.05 -4.96 30.76
N ALA A 51 -22.10 -5.59 31.31
CA ALA A 51 -22.07 -6.98 31.72
C ALA A 51 -21.81 -7.92 30.53
N ILE A 52 -22.37 -7.60 29.35
CA ILE A 52 -22.11 -8.32 28.10
C ILE A 52 -20.64 -8.17 27.68
N PHE A 53 -20.11 -6.95 27.70
CA PHE A 53 -18.70 -6.66 27.41
C PHE A 53 -17.76 -7.42 28.36
N GLN A 54 -18.10 -7.49 29.65
CA GLN A 54 -17.32 -8.18 30.68
C GLN A 54 -17.53 -9.70 30.73
N ALA A 55 -18.33 -10.27 29.81
CA ALA A 55 -18.64 -11.70 29.78
C ALA A 55 -19.32 -12.23 31.08
N ASP A 56 -20.12 -11.41 31.76
CA ASP A 56 -20.82 -11.76 32.99
C ASP A 56 -22.26 -12.20 32.75
N ASP A 57 -22.42 -13.41 32.20
CA ASP A 57 -23.73 -13.96 31.81
C ASP A 57 -24.74 -14.03 32.97
N ALA A 58 -24.24 -14.25 34.20
CA ALA A 58 -25.08 -14.29 35.39
C ALA A 58 -25.69 -12.92 35.72
N ALA A 59 -24.92 -11.85 35.56
CA ALA A 59 -25.42 -10.50 35.77
C ALA A 59 -26.43 -10.08 34.70
N VAL A 60 -26.16 -10.46 33.44
CA VAL A 60 -27.13 -10.26 32.35
C VAL A 60 -28.45 -10.96 32.68
N GLN A 61 -28.41 -12.23 33.10
CA GLN A 61 -29.63 -12.98 33.44
C GLN A 61 -30.39 -12.34 34.60
N MET A 62 -29.70 -11.93 35.68
CA MET A 62 -30.34 -11.24 36.81
C MET A 62 -31.07 -9.97 36.38
N MET A 63 -30.46 -9.15 35.50
CA MET A 63 -31.10 -7.93 34.99
C MET A 63 -32.32 -8.24 34.13
N ILE A 64 -32.24 -9.26 33.27
CA ILE A 64 -33.39 -9.68 32.44
C ILE A 64 -34.52 -10.27 33.29
N ASP A 65 -34.20 -11.04 34.32
CA ASP A 65 -35.19 -11.60 35.25
C ASP A 65 -35.87 -10.51 36.09
N ALA A 66 -35.15 -9.42 36.40
CA ALA A 66 -35.69 -8.22 37.05
C ALA A 66 -36.58 -7.37 36.13
N GLY A 67 -36.71 -7.71 34.85
CA GLY A 67 -37.57 -7.02 33.89
C GLY A 67 -36.92 -5.83 33.18
N VAL A 68 -35.58 -5.76 33.15
CA VAL A 68 -34.86 -4.79 32.32
C VAL A 68 -35.17 -5.04 30.85
N ASP A 69 -35.44 -3.98 30.08
CA ASP A 69 -35.74 -4.08 28.66
C ASP A 69 -34.53 -4.67 27.89
N PRO A 70 -34.65 -5.85 27.27
CA PRO A 70 -33.58 -6.47 26.50
C PRO A 70 -33.20 -5.67 25.23
N ASN A 71 -34.04 -4.72 24.80
CA ASN A 71 -33.78 -3.83 23.67
C ASN A 71 -33.37 -2.41 24.10
N THR A 72 -32.87 -2.28 25.33
CA THR A 72 -32.38 -1.01 25.87
C THR A 72 -31.26 -0.41 24.99
N ARG A 73 -31.14 0.92 24.94
CA ARG A 73 -30.18 1.61 24.08
C ARG A 73 -28.96 2.06 24.86
N ASP A 74 -27.77 1.86 24.28
CA ASP A 74 -26.54 2.37 24.89
C ASP A 74 -26.55 3.91 24.98
N LYS A 75 -25.99 4.42 26.08
CA LYS A 75 -26.00 5.86 26.38
C LYS A 75 -25.03 6.65 25.50
N GLN A 76 -23.92 6.03 25.08
CA GLN A 76 -22.87 6.63 24.27
C GLN A 76 -23.16 6.47 22.78
N ASP A 77 -23.71 5.32 22.38
CA ASP A 77 -24.28 5.10 21.06
C ASP A 77 -25.76 4.66 21.15
N PRO A 78 -26.72 5.60 21.05
CA PRO A 78 -28.16 5.32 21.16
C PRO A 78 -28.71 4.35 20.13
N GLY A 79 -27.90 3.94 19.15
CA GLY A 79 -28.25 2.91 18.18
C GLY A 79 -27.77 1.50 18.54
N PHE A 80 -26.96 1.32 19.58
CA PHE A 80 -26.39 0.04 19.95
C PHE A 80 -27.27 -0.66 20.99
N THR A 81 -27.57 -1.94 20.77
CA THR A 81 -28.46 -2.75 21.63
C THR A 81 -27.70 -3.93 22.26
N PRO A 82 -28.24 -4.55 23.32
CA PRO A 82 -27.64 -5.73 23.95
C PRO A 82 -27.38 -6.88 22.98
N LEU A 83 -28.28 -7.09 22.00
CA LEU A 83 -28.09 -8.10 20.95
C LEU A 83 -26.87 -7.79 20.08
N LEU A 84 -26.67 -6.51 19.72
CA LEU A 84 -25.52 -6.08 18.91
C LEU A 84 -24.21 -6.17 19.71
N ALA A 85 -24.23 -5.82 21.00
CA ALA A 85 -23.10 -6.00 21.91
C ALA A 85 -22.73 -7.49 22.06
N ALA A 86 -23.73 -8.36 22.25
CA ALA A 86 -23.52 -9.80 22.32
C ALA A 86 -22.93 -10.34 21.00
N SER A 87 -23.38 -9.79 19.87
CA SER A 87 -22.88 -10.14 18.53
C SER A 87 -21.44 -9.70 18.32
N GLN A 88 -21.07 -8.53 18.82
CA GLN A 88 -19.72 -7.97 18.72
C GLN A 88 -18.71 -8.80 19.52
N HIS A 89 -19.09 -9.24 20.73
CA HIS A 89 -18.21 -9.93 21.66
C HIS A 89 -18.28 -11.46 21.61
N GLY A 90 -18.98 -12.06 20.64
CA GLY A 90 -19.00 -13.51 20.51
C GLY A 90 -19.82 -14.21 21.60
N ARG A 91 -20.83 -13.56 22.17
CA ARG A 91 -21.61 -14.09 23.31
C ARG A 91 -22.82 -14.88 22.82
N LEU A 92 -22.61 -16.11 22.36
CA LEU A 92 -23.65 -16.97 21.78
C LEU A 92 -24.91 -17.08 22.64
N GLU A 93 -24.77 -17.48 23.90
CA GLU A 93 -25.93 -17.72 24.78
C GLU A 93 -26.70 -16.42 25.10
N MET A 94 -25.99 -15.29 25.23
CA MET A 94 -26.64 -13.99 25.43
C MET A 94 -27.35 -13.51 24.17
N ALA A 95 -26.74 -13.69 23.00
CA ALA A 95 -27.38 -13.37 21.73
C ALA A 95 -28.65 -14.20 21.52
N ARG A 96 -28.65 -15.49 21.89
CA ARG A 96 -29.84 -16.35 21.88
C ARG A 96 -30.94 -15.80 22.78
N LEU A 97 -30.60 -15.50 24.03
CA LEU A 97 -31.53 -14.92 25.00
C LEU A 97 -32.19 -13.65 24.46
N PHE A 98 -31.40 -12.73 23.91
CA PHE A 98 -31.94 -11.48 23.36
C PHE A 98 -32.75 -11.71 22.10
N TRP A 99 -32.33 -12.62 21.22
CA TRP A 99 -33.05 -12.97 20.00
C TRP A 99 -34.44 -13.55 20.30
N GLU A 100 -34.54 -14.46 21.26
CA GLU A 100 -35.83 -15.05 21.68
C GLU A 100 -36.81 -14.03 22.26
N ARG A 101 -36.29 -12.97 22.90
CA ARG A 101 -37.10 -11.94 23.56
C ARG A 101 -37.51 -10.80 22.63
N ILE A 102 -36.62 -10.38 21.73
CA ILE A 102 -36.80 -9.19 20.88
C ILE A 102 -37.25 -9.60 19.46
N GLY A 103 -36.76 -10.74 18.97
CA GLY A 103 -36.99 -11.19 17.61
C GLY A 103 -36.30 -10.31 16.54
N PRO A 104 -36.73 -10.41 15.28
CA PRO A 104 -36.05 -9.78 14.14
C PRO A 104 -36.14 -8.25 14.12
N ASP A 105 -36.95 -7.63 14.98
CA ASP A 105 -37.10 -6.17 15.07
C ASP A 105 -35.91 -5.53 15.80
N GLY A 106 -35.20 -6.28 16.65
CA GLY A 106 -34.01 -5.82 17.38
C GLY A 106 -32.70 -5.92 16.59
N ARG A 107 -32.77 -6.40 15.33
CA ARG A 107 -31.57 -6.79 14.57
C ARG A 107 -30.72 -5.62 14.07
N PHE A 108 -31.26 -4.41 14.00
CA PHE A 108 -30.60 -3.26 13.38
C PHE A 108 -30.15 -2.20 14.38
N ILE A 109 -29.08 -1.48 14.04
CA ILE A 109 -28.81 -0.14 14.59
C ILE A 109 -29.85 0.87 14.08
N PRO A 110 -30.65 1.54 14.94
CA PRO A 110 -31.54 2.63 14.58
C PRO A 110 -30.86 3.80 13.84
N LYS A 111 -31.54 4.36 12.84
CA LYS A 111 -31.02 5.33 11.84
C LYS A 111 -30.46 6.62 12.46
N LYS A 112 -29.29 7.08 11.97
CA LYS A 112 -28.87 8.50 12.05
C LYS A 112 -29.06 9.29 10.73
N ARG A 113 -29.01 8.67 9.53
CA ARG A 113 -28.99 9.38 8.22
C ARG A 113 -29.51 8.59 7.00
N GLY A 114 -30.68 7.96 7.09
CA GLY A 114 -31.38 7.43 5.91
C GLY A 114 -30.90 6.10 5.31
N GLN A 115 -29.69 5.60 5.65
CA GLN A 115 -29.28 4.21 5.38
C GLN A 115 -29.42 3.35 6.65
N PRO A 116 -29.85 2.07 6.55
CA PRO A 116 -29.86 1.15 7.69
C PRO A 116 -28.42 0.89 8.16
N GLY A 117 -28.18 0.96 9.47
CA GLY A 117 -26.89 0.59 10.06
C GLY A 117 -26.63 -0.93 9.96
N PRO A 118 -25.44 -1.41 10.37
CA PRO A 118 -25.16 -2.84 10.38
C PRO A 118 -26.14 -3.58 11.30
N ASP A 119 -26.50 -4.78 10.89
CA ASP A 119 -27.33 -5.69 11.66
C ASP A 119 -26.48 -6.64 12.52
N CYS A 120 -27.11 -7.39 13.43
CA CYS A 120 -26.43 -8.33 14.32
C CYS A 120 -25.63 -9.42 13.57
N LEU A 121 -26.12 -9.84 12.40
CA LEU A 121 -25.38 -10.78 11.53
C LEU A 121 -24.12 -10.12 10.98
N GLN A 122 -24.23 -8.90 10.42
CA GLN A 122 -23.08 -8.13 9.94
C GLN A 122 -22.03 -7.91 11.03
N ILE A 123 -22.44 -7.62 12.27
CA ILE A 123 -21.52 -7.44 13.39
C ILE A 123 -20.83 -8.76 13.76
N ALA A 124 -21.58 -9.87 13.83
CA ALA A 124 -21.03 -11.19 14.13
C ALA A 124 -20.02 -11.64 13.07
N VAL A 125 -20.35 -11.51 11.78
CA VAL A 125 -19.48 -11.96 10.67
C VAL A 125 -18.19 -11.16 10.60
N ARG A 126 -18.27 -9.84 10.86
CA ARG A 126 -17.14 -8.90 10.89
C ARG A 126 -16.10 -9.21 11.96
N ASN A 127 -16.53 -9.84 13.04
CA ASN A 127 -15.68 -10.25 14.15
C ASN A 127 -15.29 -11.75 14.08
N ASN A 128 -15.59 -12.41 12.96
CA ASN A 128 -15.32 -13.83 12.71
C ASN A 128 -15.98 -14.79 13.72
N HIS A 129 -17.14 -14.45 14.29
CA HIS A 129 -17.86 -15.34 15.22
C HIS A 129 -18.71 -16.37 14.46
N ALA A 130 -18.12 -17.52 14.15
CA ALA A 130 -18.76 -18.56 13.33
C ALA A 130 -20.00 -19.18 13.98
N ASP A 131 -19.98 -19.38 15.30
CA ASP A 131 -21.08 -19.96 16.08
C ASP A 131 -22.34 -19.06 16.09
N LEU A 132 -22.15 -17.75 16.31
CA LEU A 132 -23.19 -16.74 16.21
C LEU A 132 -23.73 -16.61 14.79
N THR A 133 -22.82 -16.61 13.80
CA THR A 133 -23.20 -16.54 12.38
C THR A 133 -24.10 -17.71 12.01
N ALA A 134 -23.71 -18.94 12.37
CA ALA A 134 -24.51 -20.14 12.15
C ALA A 134 -25.86 -20.07 12.88
N TYR A 135 -25.87 -19.56 14.12
CA TYR A 135 -27.11 -19.36 14.87
C TYR A 135 -28.06 -18.39 14.16
N PHE A 136 -27.61 -17.20 13.79
CA PHE A 136 -28.48 -16.19 13.16
C PHE A 136 -29.01 -16.63 11.80
N LEU A 137 -28.19 -17.33 10.99
CA LEU A 137 -28.61 -17.88 9.71
C LEU A 137 -29.61 -19.04 9.87
N GLY A 138 -29.56 -19.79 10.97
CA GLY A 138 -30.49 -20.89 11.27
C GLY A 138 -31.75 -20.46 12.04
N ALA A 139 -31.67 -19.37 12.81
CA ALA A 139 -32.77 -18.88 13.65
C ALA A 139 -33.83 -18.09 12.86
N TRP A 140 -33.49 -17.60 11.65
CA TRP A 140 -34.39 -16.75 10.88
C TRP A 140 -34.08 -16.78 9.38
N ASP A 141 -35.06 -17.17 8.56
CA ASP A 141 -34.96 -17.25 7.10
C ASP A 141 -35.34 -15.93 6.39
N GLY A 142 -35.67 -14.87 7.14
CA GLY A 142 -36.15 -13.61 6.55
C GLY A 142 -35.07 -12.63 6.11
N TRP A 143 -33.80 -13.05 6.13
CA TRP A 143 -32.67 -12.26 5.63
C TRP A 143 -32.85 -11.96 4.15
N ASN A 144 -32.81 -10.69 3.77
CA ASN A 144 -32.89 -10.32 2.36
C ASN A 144 -31.52 -10.36 1.68
N ASP A 145 -31.53 -10.46 0.34
CA ASP A 145 -30.31 -10.52 -0.49
C ASP A 145 -29.34 -9.37 -0.20
N GLN A 146 -29.85 -8.19 0.13
CA GLN A 146 -29.00 -7.03 0.41
C GLN A 146 -28.29 -7.14 1.77
N GLU A 147 -28.94 -7.67 2.79
CA GLU A 147 -28.35 -7.96 4.11
C GLU A 147 -27.27 -9.03 3.97
N LEU A 148 -27.58 -10.16 3.33
CA LEU A 148 -26.64 -11.27 3.09
C LEU A 148 -25.46 -10.85 2.22
N ARG A 149 -25.68 -10.01 1.20
CA ARG A 149 -24.62 -9.44 0.37
C ARG A 149 -23.67 -8.56 1.20
N ARG A 150 -24.21 -7.65 2.02
CA ARG A 150 -23.36 -6.77 2.85
C ARG A 150 -22.55 -7.58 3.85
N ALA A 151 -23.17 -8.56 4.50
CA ALA A 151 -22.50 -9.47 5.42
C ALA A 151 -21.31 -10.18 4.76
N LEU A 152 -21.50 -10.73 3.55
CA LEU A 152 -20.42 -11.40 2.81
C LEU A 152 -19.28 -10.44 2.43
N LEU A 153 -19.61 -9.27 1.89
CA LEU A 153 -18.59 -8.29 1.48
C LEU A 153 -17.79 -7.75 2.68
N ASP A 154 -18.43 -7.55 3.82
CA ASP A 154 -17.78 -7.09 5.04
C ASP A 154 -16.89 -8.18 5.66
N ALA A 155 -17.39 -9.42 5.74
CA ALA A 155 -16.61 -10.57 6.19
C ALA A 155 -15.36 -10.79 5.32
N ALA A 156 -15.51 -10.69 3.98
CA ALA A 156 -14.38 -10.75 3.07
C ALA A 156 -13.37 -9.61 3.28
N SER A 157 -13.86 -8.38 3.52
CA SER A 157 -13.00 -7.22 3.76
C SER A 157 -12.26 -7.30 5.09
N ALA A 158 -12.83 -7.96 6.09
CA ALA A 158 -12.27 -8.13 7.43
C ALA A 158 -11.39 -9.39 7.58
N TRP A 159 -11.25 -10.20 6.51
CA TRP A 159 -10.52 -11.47 6.49
C TRP A 159 -11.12 -12.55 7.40
N CYS A 160 -12.46 -12.61 7.49
CA CYS A 160 -13.18 -13.58 8.30
C CYS A 160 -13.37 -14.89 7.54
N ASP A 161 -12.43 -15.82 7.70
CA ASP A 161 -12.37 -17.08 6.98
C ASP A 161 -13.38 -18.13 7.47
N GLU A 162 -13.80 -18.09 8.74
CA GLU A 162 -14.74 -19.07 9.30
C GLU A 162 -16.21 -18.73 8.98
N THR A 163 -16.54 -17.44 8.88
CA THR A 163 -17.92 -16.97 8.67
C THR A 163 -18.33 -16.96 7.21
N VAL A 164 -17.39 -16.76 6.28
CA VAL A 164 -17.66 -16.74 4.84
C VAL A 164 -18.22 -18.08 4.31
N PRO A 165 -17.66 -19.26 4.65
CA PRO A 165 -18.25 -20.55 4.25
C PRO A 165 -19.69 -20.72 4.73
N LEU A 166 -20.03 -20.23 5.92
CA LEU A 166 -21.39 -20.31 6.46
C LEU A 166 -22.37 -19.46 5.66
N LEU A 167 -21.96 -18.23 5.28
CA LEU A 167 -22.75 -17.36 4.43
C LEU A 167 -22.95 -17.98 3.03
N LEU A 168 -21.89 -18.50 2.43
CA LEU A 168 -21.92 -19.11 1.10
C LEU A 168 -22.78 -20.39 1.05
N ALA A 169 -22.82 -21.15 2.14
CA ALA A 169 -23.61 -22.38 2.25
C ALA A 169 -25.08 -22.14 2.62
N HIS A 170 -25.48 -20.90 2.96
CA HIS A 170 -26.84 -20.63 3.42
C HIS A 170 -27.88 -20.85 2.31
N PRO A 171 -28.90 -21.70 2.51
CA PRO A 171 -29.87 -22.05 1.45
C PRO A 171 -30.68 -20.87 0.90
N GLY A 172 -30.89 -19.83 1.72
CA GLY A 172 -31.59 -18.60 1.32
C GLY A 172 -30.72 -17.60 0.57
N ALA A 173 -29.40 -17.84 0.45
CA ALA A 173 -28.47 -16.91 -0.19
C ALA A 173 -28.25 -17.30 -1.66
N THR A 174 -28.68 -16.45 -2.59
CA THR A 174 -28.22 -16.51 -3.99
C THR A 174 -27.27 -15.36 -4.28
N TYR A 175 -25.97 -15.65 -4.26
CA TYR A 175 -24.95 -14.68 -4.66
C TYR A 175 -24.74 -14.71 -6.16
N SER A 176 -24.83 -13.55 -6.80
CA SER A 176 -24.47 -13.45 -8.22
C SER A 176 -22.94 -13.56 -8.38
N PRO A 177 -22.44 -13.98 -9.56
CA PRO A 177 -21.00 -14.06 -9.81
C PRO A 177 -20.28 -12.74 -9.52
N GLU A 178 -20.93 -11.60 -9.78
CA GLU A 178 -20.37 -10.27 -9.51
C GLU A 178 -20.19 -10.01 -8.02
N VAL A 179 -21.08 -10.53 -7.17
CA VAL A 179 -20.96 -10.41 -5.70
C VAL A 179 -19.82 -11.25 -5.18
N ILE A 180 -19.68 -12.49 -5.66
CA ILE A 180 -18.55 -13.36 -5.30
C ILE A 180 -17.22 -12.73 -5.76
N GLN A 181 -17.20 -12.14 -6.96
CA GLN A 181 -16.02 -11.46 -7.48
C GLN A 181 -15.66 -10.20 -6.66
N ASP A 182 -16.64 -9.39 -6.26
CA ASP A 182 -16.41 -8.22 -5.39
C ASP A 182 -15.92 -8.66 -3.99
N ALA A 183 -16.47 -9.74 -3.44
CA ALA A 183 -15.97 -10.33 -2.20
C ALA A 183 -14.51 -10.80 -2.34
N LEU A 184 -14.18 -11.49 -3.44
CA LEU A 184 -12.81 -11.93 -3.73
C LEU A 184 -11.86 -10.74 -3.87
N ALA A 185 -12.27 -9.68 -4.57
CA ALA A 185 -11.51 -8.45 -4.71
C ALA A 185 -11.20 -7.77 -3.37
N ARG A 186 -12.16 -7.79 -2.44
CA ARG A 186 -11.98 -7.27 -1.07
C ARG A 186 -11.06 -8.16 -0.24
N ALA A 187 -11.18 -9.48 -0.36
CA ALA A 187 -10.39 -10.45 0.38
C ALA A 187 -8.88 -10.34 0.07
N VAL A 188 -8.51 -10.10 -1.20
CA VAL A 188 -7.10 -9.96 -1.61
C VAL A 188 -6.50 -8.59 -1.24
N GLY A 189 -7.35 -7.61 -0.93
CA GLY A 189 -6.95 -6.26 -0.54
C GLY A 189 -6.52 -6.14 0.92
N LYS A 190 -6.18 -4.92 1.34
CA LYS A 190 -5.85 -4.61 2.74
C LYS A 190 -7.05 -4.87 3.63
N ARG A 191 -6.81 -5.52 4.77
CA ARG A 191 -7.84 -5.75 5.79
C ARG A 191 -8.50 -4.45 6.20
N MET A 192 -9.83 -4.42 6.10
CA MET A 192 -10.64 -3.35 6.66
C MET A 192 -10.62 -3.45 8.18
N ILE A 193 -10.15 -2.39 8.85
CA ILE A 193 -10.17 -2.29 10.31
C ILE A 193 -11.46 -1.57 10.69
N LEU A 194 -12.27 -2.21 11.53
CA LEU A 194 -13.54 -1.65 11.99
C LEU A 194 -13.33 -0.62 13.10
N PRO A 195 -14.25 0.35 13.27
CA PRO A 195 -14.12 1.43 14.25
C PRO A 195 -13.99 0.94 15.71
N GLU A 196 -14.46 -0.27 15.99
CA GLU A 196 -14.48 -0.91 17.31
C GLU A 196 -13.10 -1.38 17.81
N SER A 197 -12.10 -1.43 16.93
CA SER A 197 -10.73 -1.79 17.26
C SER A 197 -9.86 -0.53 17.35
N GLU A 198 -9.73 0.06 18.55
CA GLU A 198 -9.02 1.34 18.74
C GLU A 198 -7.49 1.25 18.50
N THR A 199 -6.88 0.06 18.51
CA THR A 199 -5.42 -0.08 18.30
C THR A 199 -5.04 -1.31 17.46
N LYS A 200 -4.15 -1.09 16.48
CA LYS A 200 -3.71 -2.06 15.46
C LYS A 200 -2.59 -2.97 16.00
N PRO A 201 -2.80 -4.28 16.21
CA PRO A 201 -1.69 -5.23 16.09
C PRO A 201 -1.31 -5.34 14.60
N ALA A 202 0.00 -5.37 14.31
CA ALA A 202 0.47 -5.68 12.97
C ALA A 202 -0.05 -7.06 12.55
N PRO A 203 -0.47 -7.25 11.28
CA PRO A 203 -0.95 -8.55 10.82
C PRO A 203 0.13 -9.61 11.06
N THR A 204 -0.30 -10.68 11.72
CA THR A 204 0.49 -11.80 12.15
C THR A 204 0.54 -12.87 11.06
N THR A 205 1.37 -13.90 11.27
CA THR A 205 1.39 -15.07 10.40
C THR A 205 0.04 -15.82 10.38
N ALA A 206 -0.76 -15.71 11.44
CA ALA A 206 -2.11 -16.28 11.47
C ALA A 206 -3.04 -15.55 10.49
N ASP A 207 -2.96 -14.22 10.42
CA ASP A 207 -3.78 -13.41 9.51
C ASP A 207 -3.53 -13.75 8.04
N ALA A 208 -2.29 -14.07 7.66
CA ALA A 208 -1.96 -14.52 6.31
C ALA A 208 -2.60 -15.88 5.97
N LYS A 209 -2.73 -16.80 6.96
CA LYS A 209 -3.41 -18.09 6.75
C LYS A 209 -4.92 -17.89 6.59
N CYS A 210 -5.53 -17.06 7.43
CA CYS A 210 -6.95 -16.72 7.31
C CYS A 210 -7.25 -16.09 5.95
N GLN A 211 -6.46 -15.10 5.51
CA GLN A 211 -6.63 -14.49 4.20
C GLN A 211 -6.49 -15.51 3.06
N HIS A 212 -5.54 -16.43 3.15
CA HIS A 212 -5.37 -17.53 2.19
C HIS A 212 -6.61 -18.43 2.12
N GLN A 213 -7.11 -18.89 3.26
CA GLN A 213 -8.27 -19.79 3.35
C GLN A 213 -9.53 -19.09 2.82
N LEU A 214 -9.74 -17.84 3.20
CA LEU A 214 -10.80 -16.99 2.70
C LEU A 214 -10.79 -16.89 1.16
N VAL A 215 -9.63 -16.57 0.57
CA VAL A 215 -9.48 -16.49 -0.89
C VAL A 215 -9.80 -17.85 -1.54
N SER A 216 -9.35 -18.95 -0.94
CA SER A 216 -9.66 -20.29 -1.42
C SER A 216 -11.16 -20.58 -1.43
N HIS A 217 -11.88 -20.23 -0.36
CA HIS A 217 -13.32 -20.43 -0.27
C HIS A 217 -14.11 -19.62 -1.30
N LEU A 218 -13.71 -18.36 -1.54
CA LEU A 218 -14.37 -17.50 -2.51
C LEU A 218 -14.15 -17.97 -3.95
N ILE A 219 -12.97 -18.52 -4.26
CA ILE A 219 -12.71 -19.13 -5.58
C ILE A 219 -13.51 -20.43 -5.75
N ASP A 220 -13.57 -21.27 -4.71
CA ASP A 220 -14.38 -22.50 -4.73
C ASP A 220 -15.89 -22.19 -4.90
N ALA A 221 -16.34 -21.01 -4.47
CA ALA A 221 -17.70 -20.51 -4.69
C ALA A 221 -17.92 -19.87 -6.07
N GLY A 222 -16.92 -19.91 -6.97
CA GLY A 222 -17.03 -19.42 -8.35
C GLY A 222 -16.39 -18.06 -8.61
N GLY A 223 -15.61 -17.52 -7.67
CA GLY A 223 -14.78 -16.33 -7.92
C GLY A 223 -13.67 -16.63 -8.91
N ASP A 224 -13.45 -15.73 -9.86
CA ASP A 224 -12.39 -15.85 -10.86
C ASP A 224 -11.05 -15.35 -10.28
N PRO A 225 -10.04 -16.23 -10.10
CA PRO A 225 -8.72 -15.83 -9.62
C PRO A 225 -7.97 -14.89 -10.57
N ASP A 226 -8.32 -14.88 -11.86
CA ASP A 226 -7.74 -14.00 -12.89
C ASP A 226 -8.60 -12.74 -13.15
N GLY A 227 -9.67 -12.56 -12.39
CA GLY A 227 -10.55 -11.41 -12.48
C GLY A 227 -9.89 -10.10 -12.05
N GLU A 228 -10.68 -9.03 -12.08
CA GLU A 228 -10.22 -7.66 -11.81
C GLU A 228 -10.93 -7.07 -10.60
N ASP A 229 -10.26 -6.17 -9.87
CA ASP A 229 -10.92 -5.38 -8.83
C ASP A 229 -11.92 -4.42 -9.51
N PRO A 230 -13.22 -4.45 -9.15
CA PRO A 230 -14.24 -3.64 -9.82
C PRO A 230 -14.04 -2.12 -9.75
N ARG A 231 -13.22 -1.64 -8.80
CA ARG A 231 -12.96 -0.20 -8.58
C ARG A 231 -11.70 0.26 -9.29
N SER A 232 -10.64 -0.55 -9.29
CA SER A 232 -9.36 -0.16 -9.91
C SER A 232 -9.19 -0.69 -11.34
N HIS A 233 -10.00 -1.67 -11.75
CA HIS A 233 -9.84 -2.40 -13.01
C HIS A 233 -8.45 -3.06 -13.16
N GLN A 234 -7.80 -3.38 -12.03
CA GLN A 234 -6.53 -4.11 -12.03
C GLN A 234 -6.76 -5.59 -11.76
N PRO A 235 -5.98 -6.49 -12.37
CA PRO A 235 -5.98 -7.90 -12.01
C PRO A 235 -5.80 -8.10 -10.50
N LEU A 236 -6.57 -9.02 -9.90
CA LEU A 236 -6.56 -9.23 -8.45
C LEU A 236 -5.17 -9.54 -7.89
N ILE A 237 -4.37 -10.30 -8.64
CA ILE A 237 -2.99 -10.64 -8.26
C ILE A 237 -2.05 -9.42 -8.19
N HIS A 238 -2.40 -8.29 -8.81
CA HIS A 238 -1.60 -7.07 -8.67
C HIS A 238 -1.89 -6.38 -7.33
N ALA A 239 -3.12 -6.46 -6.82
CA ALA A 239 -3.47 -5.84 -5.54
C ALA A 239 -2.65 -6.43 -4.38
N THR A 240 -2.36 -7.74 -4.42
CA THR A 240 -1.65 -8.45 -3.35
C THR A 240 -0.18 -8.08 -3.21
N VAL A 241 0.47 -7.56 -4.27
CA VAL A 241 1.90 -7.21 -4.23
C VAL A 241 2.19 -5.78 -3.76
N HIS A 242 1.16 -4.94 -3.62
CA HIS A 242 1.30 -3.57 -3.12
C HIS A 242 1.52 -3.50 -1.60
N SER A 243 1.28 -4.59 -0.86
CA SER A 243 1.44 -4.63 0.59
C SER A 243 1.95 -6.00 1.06
N HIS A 244 2.93 -5.99 1.97
CA HIS A 244 3.43 -7.20 2.61
C HIS A 244 2.37 -7.95 3.42
N GLU A 245 1.34 -7.24 3.89
CA GLU A 245 0.24 -7.78 4.69
C GLU A 245 -0.64 -8.75 3.86
N CYS A 246 -0.66 -8.60 2.53
CA CYS A 246 -1.56 -9.35 1.63
C CYS A 246 -0.93 -10.64 1.05
N ILE A 247 0.12 -11.16 1.69
CA ILE A 247 0.82 -12.36 1.19
C ILE A 247 -0.07 -13.61 1.22
N GLY A 248 -1.00 -13.68 2.18
CA GLY A 248 -2.02 -14.73 2.24
C GLY A 248 -2.88 -14.75 0.99
N GLY A 249 -3.37 -13.59 0.59
CA GLY A 249 -4.15 -13.41 -0.64
C GLY A 249 -3.37 -13.80 -1.90
N LEU A 250 -2.09 -13.42 -1.99
CA LEU A 250 -1.22 -13.85 -3.10
C LEU A 250 -1.11 -15.37 -3.17
N SER A 251 -0.83 -16.02 -2.03
CA SER A 251 -0.70 -17.48 -1.99
C SER A 251 -2.00 -18.20 -2.33
N GLY A 252 -3.14 -17.74 -1.82
CA GLY A 252 -4.45 -18.33 -2.10
C GLY A 252 -4.82 -18.24 -3.58
N LEU A 253 -4.61 -17.08 -4.21
CA LEU A 253 -4.82 -16.90 -5.66
C LEU A 253 -3.95 -17.87 -6.46
N LEU A 254 -2.64 -17.89 -6.20
CA LEU A 254 -1.68 -18.69 -6.97
C LEU A 254 -1.88 -20.20 -6.80
N GLU A 255 -2.22 -20.67 -5.60
CA GLU A 255 -2.49 -22.09 -5.34
C GLU A 255 -3.82 -22.55 -5.94
N LYS A 256 -4.79 -21.64 -6.10
CA LYS A 256 -6.04 -21.86 -6.83
C LYS A 256 -5.95 -21.61 -8.34
N GLY A 257 -4.75 -21.43 -8.87
CA GLY A 257 -4.50 -21.39 -10.31
C GLY A 257 -4.55 -20.02 -10.97
N ALA A 258 -4.49 -18.92 -10.20
CA ALA A 258 -4.30 -17.59 -10.78
C ALA A 258 -3.07 -17.54 -11.68
N ASN A 259 -3.19 -16.91 -12.84
CA ASN A 259 -2.11 -16.70 -13.77
C ASN A 259 -1.13 -15.63 -13.22
N PRO A 260 0.09 -16.00 -12.81
CA PRO A 260 1.08 -15.04 -12.31
C PRO A 260 1.51 -14.00 -13.34
N ASN A 261 1.24 -14.26 -14.63
CA ASN A 261 1.58 -13.42 -15.75
C ASN A 261 0.38 -12.64 -16.30
N ARG A 262 -0.76 -12.62 -15.60
CA ARG A 262 -1.91 -11.79 -15.97
C ARG A 262 -1.47 -10.32 -16.04
N ALA A 263 -1.57 -9.75 -17.24
CA ALA A 263 -1.22 -8.37 -17.49
C ALA A 263 -2.41 -7.42 -17.26
N ASP A 264 -2.12 -6.20 -16.79
CA ASP A 264 -3.11 -5.12 -16.78
C ASP A 264 -3.25 -4.46 -18.16
N ALA A 265 -4.08 -3.43 -18.25
CA ALA A 265 -4.31 -2.66 -19.47
C ALA A 265 -3.07 -1.94 -20.03
N ARG A 266 -1.93 -1.95 -19.33
CA ARG A 266 -0.64 -1.39 -19.78
C ARG A 266 0.38 -2.48 -20.08
N GLY A 267 -0.03 -3.75 -20.09
CA GLY A 267 0.87 -4.89 -20.29
C GLY A 267 1.69 -5.28 -19.06
N ARG A 268 1.47 -4.65 -17.89
CA ARG A 268 2.29 -4.93 -16.69
C ARG A 268 1.75 -6.14 -15.95
N THR A 269 2.66 -6.98 -15.50
CA THR A 269 2.39 -8.14 -14.63
C THR A 269 2.60 -7.81 -13.15
N ALA A 270 2.18 -8.70 -12.24
CA ALA A 270 2.41 -8.52 -10.80
C ALA A 270 3.89 -8.28 -10.44
N LEU A 271 4.83 -8.92 -11.16
CA LEU A 271 6.27 -8.71 -10.96
C LEU A 271 6.74 -7.27 -11.24
N HIS A 272 6.08 -6.53 -12.14
CA HIS A 272 6.39 -5.11 -12.35
C HIS A 272 6.13 -4.27 -11.10
N TYR A 273 5.11 -4.64 -10.32
CA TYR A 273 4.68 -3.89 -9.14
C TYR A 273 5.45 -4.27 -7.87
N VAL A 274 6.08 -5.45 -7.81
CA VAL A 274 6.94 -5.87 -6.67
C VAL A 274 8.07 -4.87 -6.39
N PHE A 275 8.62 -4.27 -7.45
CA PHE A 275 9.74 -3.33 -7.41
C PHE A 275 9.30 -1.86 -7.50
N SER A 276 7.97 -1.61 -7.47
CA SER A 276 7.43 -0.26 -7.62
C SER A 276 7.75 0.63 -6.42
N PRO A 277 8.19 1.88 -6.64
CA PRO A 277 8.47 2.84 -5.57
C PRO A 277 7.22 3.31 -4.82
N LEU A 278 6.01 2.98 -5.31
CA LEU A 278 4.74 3.27 -4.63
C LEU A 278 4.60 2.48 -3.31
N SER A 279 5.31 1.37 -3.19
CA SER A 279 5.48 0.65 -1.93
C SER A 279 6.44 1.45 -1.06
N ARG A 280 5.95 2.07 0.04
CA ARG A 280 6.79 2.79 1.03
C ARG A 280 7.75 1.87 1.81
N GLN A 281 7.93 0.63 1.35
CA GLN A 281 8.67 -0.43 2.00
C GLN A 281 9.58 -1.10 0.96
N LEU A 282 10.65 -1.75 1.44
CA LEU A 282 11.58 -2.50 0.59
C LEU A 282 10.84 -3.52 -0.29
N PRO A 283 11.36 -3.82 -1.51
CA PRO A 283 10.76 -4.83 -2.39
C PRO A 283 10.53 -6.14 -1.65
N ASN A 284 9.29 -6.63 -1.70
CA ASN A 284 8.85 -7.78 -0.92
C ASN A 284 9.47 -9.08 -1.47
N THR A 285 10.60 -9.52 -0.87
CA THR A 285 11.30 -10.76 -1.24
C THR A 285 10.39 -11.99 -1.18
N THR A 286 9.48 -12.05 -0.21
CA THR A 286 8.55 -13.17 -0.07
C THR A 286 7.59 -13.23 -1.25
N ALA A 287 6.94 -12.10 -1.59
CA ALA A 287 6.05 -12.04 -2.77
C ALA A 287 6.79 -12.34 -4.08
N LEU A 288 8.03 -11.85 -4.23
CA LEU A 288 8.89 -12.18 -5.37
C LEU A 288 9.10 -13.70 -5.49
N GLN A 289 9.53 -14.36 -4.40
CA GLN A 289 9.79 -15.79 -4.40
C GLN A 289 8.52 -16.61 -4.70
N PHE A 290 7.38 -16.23 -4.14
CA PHE A 290 6.10 -16.90 -4.43
C PHE A 290 5.70 -16.77 -5.89
N LEU A 291 5.72 -15.56 -6.46
CA LEU A 291 5.41 -15.34 -7.87
C LEU A 291 6.31 -16.18 -8.79
N LEU A 292 7.63 -16.14 -8.57
CA LEU A 292 8.59 -16.88 -9.39
C LEU A 292 8.42 -18.40 -9.26
N ARG A 293 8.13 -18.90 -8.05
CA ARG A 293 7.86 -20.33 -7.80
C ARG A 293 6.62 -20.82 -8.56
N HIS A 294 5.62 -19.96 -8.74
CA HIS A 294 4.40 -20.27 -9.49
C HIS A 294 4.50 -19.94 -10.99
N GLY A 295 5.69 -19.60 -11.51
CA GLY A 295 5.92 -19.42 -12.95
C GLY A 295 5.70 -17.99 -13.45
N ALA A 296 5.79 -16.98 -12.58
CA ALA A 296 5.88 -15.59 -13.02
C ALA A 296 7.16 -15.36 -13.83
N LEU A 297 7.06 -14.61 -14.92
CA LEU A 297 8.12 -14.45 -15.91
C LEU A 297 8.69 -13.01 -15.87
N PRO A 298 9.95 -12.83 -15.42
CA PRO A 298 10.56 -11.49 -15.25
C PRO A 298 10.95 -10.78 -16.55
N ASP A 299 10.82 -11.46 -17.69
CA ASP A 299 11.18 -10.99 -19.03
C ASP A 299 9.94 -10.65 -19.89
N LEU A 300 8.74 -10.63 -19.29
CA LEU A 300 7.54 -10.10 -19.96
C LEU A 300 7.60 -8.58 -19.97
N ALA A 301 7.47 -8.01 -21.16
CA ALA A 301 7.51 -6.57 -21.36
C ALA A 301 6.10 -5.97 -21.31
N ASP A 302 5.99 -4.79 -20.71
CA ASP A 302 4.80 -3.95 -20.78
C ASP A 302 4.72 -3.20 -22.12
N GLU A 303 3.70 -2.35 -22.30
CA GLU A 303 3.51 -1.57 -23.54
C GLU A 303 4.69 -0.64 -23.86
N ALA A 304 5.46 -0.20 -22.87
CA ALA A 304 6.66 0.62 -23.07
C ALA A 304 7.91 -0.22 -23.35
N GLY A 305 7.79 -1.55 -23.39
CA GLY A 305 8.90 -2.48 -23.49
C GLY A 305 9.66 -2.65 -22.16
N GLU A 306 9.19 -2.07 -21.06
CA GLU A 306 9.81 -2.24 -19.75
C GLU A 306 9.47 -3.64 -19.23
N THR A 307 10.45 -4.34 -18.69
CA THR A 307 10.26 -5.65 -18.05
C THR A 307 10.47 -5.55 -16.54
N PRO A 308 9.99 -6.51 -15.73
CA PRO A 308 10.29 -6.55 -14.30
C PRO A 308 11.79 -6.49 -13.98
N LEU A 309 12.65 -7.01 -14.86
CA LEU A 309 14.11 -6.89 -14.73
C LEU A 309 14.58 -5.44 -14.72
N HIS A 310 13.98 -4.55 -15.51
CA HIS A 310 14.32 -3.12 -15.50
C HIS A 310 14.00 -2.50 -14.13
N ALA A 311 12.84 -2.82 -13.57
CA ALA A 311 12.46 -2.36 -12.24
C ALA A 311 13.36 -2.96 -11.14
N ALA A 312 13.64 -4.27 -11.21
CA ALA A 312 14.54 -4.97 -10.30
C ALA A 312 15.98 -4.40 -10.34
N ALA A 313 16.47 -4.03 -11.52
CA ALA A 313 17.77 -3.39 -11.67
C ALA A 313 17.82 -2.00 -11.01
N LYS A 314 16.70 -1.25 -10.99
CA LYS A 314 16.63 0.09 -10.38
C LYS A 314 16.47 0.04 -8.85
N THR A 315 15.52 -0.72 -8.35
CA THR A 315 15.07 -0.66 -6.95
C THR A 315 15.28 -1.95 -6.17
N GLY A 316 15.46 -3.07 -6.85
CA GLY A 316 15.71 -4.37 -6.25
C GLY A 316 17.12 -4.48 -5.67
N THR A 317 17.29 -5.38 -4.72
CA THR A 317 18.63 -5.77 -4.27
C THR A 317 19.32 -6.62 -5.34
N PHE A 318 20.65 -6.64 -5.35
CA PHE A 318 21.40 -7.47 -6.29
C PHE A 318 20.98 -8.96 -6.27
N PRO A 319 20.75 -9.61 -5.10
CA PRO A 319 20.19 -10.97 -5.06
C PRO A 319 18.81 -11.10 -5.71
N GLN A 320 17.93 -10.10 -5.57
CA GLN A 320 16.62 -10.12 -6.22
C GLN A 320 16.73 -10.01 -7.75
N LEU A 321 17.65 -9.18 -8.25
CA LEU A 321 17.95 -9.12 -9.68
C LEU A 321 18.49 -10.46 -10.20
N GLN A 322 19.42 -11.09 -9.48
CA GLN A 322 19.95 -12.40 -9.86
C GLN A 322 18.87 -13.48 -9.87
N LEU A 323 17.97 -13.46 -8.88
CA LEU A 323 16.83 -14.37 -8.81
C LEU A 323 15.87 -14.17 -9.97
N CYS A 324 15.56 -12.92 -10.35
CA CYS A 324 14.74 -12.67 -11.53
C CYS A 324 15.41 -13.19 -12.82
N LEU A 325 16.72 -12.96 -12.96
CA LEU A 325 17.49 -13.43 -14.12
C LEU A 325 17.51 -14.97 -14.23
N SER A 326 17.46 -15.72 -13.13
CA SER A 326 17.42 -17.18 -13.17
C SER A 326 16.04 -17.76 -13.51
N HIS A 327 14.99 -16.93 -13.51
CA HIS A 327 13.60 -17.32 -13.82
C HIS A 327 13.10 -16.76 -15.16
N CYS A 328 13.98 -16.18 -15.98
CA CYS A 328 13.62 -15.75 -17.33
C CYS A 328 13.39 -16.95 -18.26
N ARG A 329 12.57 -16.78 -19.30
CA ARG A 329 12.41 -17.80 -20.35
C ARG A 329 13.67 -17.89 -21.21
N THR A 330 14.29 -16.75 -21.48
CA THR A 330 15.52 -16.67 -22.27
C THR A 330 16.77 -16.92 -21.41
N PRO A 331 17.86 -17.42 -22.01
CA PRO A 331 19.14 -17.56 -21.33
C PRO A 331 19.56 -16.24 -20.67
N LYS A 332 20.19 -16.32 -19.50
CA LYS A 332 20.64 -15.15 -18.74
C LYS A 332 21.48 -14.17 -19.57
N SER A 333 22.29 -14.67 -20.51
CA SER A 333 23.10 -13.84 -21.42
C SER A 333 22.26 -12.95 -22.34
N GLU A 334 21.08 -13.42 -22.75
CA GLU A 334 20.13 -12.67 -23.59
C GLU A 334 19.27 -11.75 -22.73
N SER A 335 18.78 -12.23 -21.59
CA SER A 335 17.95 -11.46 -20.65
C SER A 335 18.65 -10.21 -20.11
N ILE A 336 19.98 -10.27 -19.96
CA ILE A 336 20.80 -9.13 -19.53
C ILE A 336 20.87 -8.02 -20.61
N GLN A 337 20.68 -8.37 -21.88
CA GLN A 337 20.76 -7.45 -23.02
C GLN A 337 19.40 -6.80 -23.37
N LEU A 338 18.35 -7.09 -22.60
CA LEU A 338 17.02 -6.53 -22.82
C LEU A 338 17.05 -5.00 -22.83
N ARG A 339 16.23 -4.44 -23.72
CA ARG A 339 15.99 -3.00 -23.85
C ARG A 339 14.51 -2.75 -24.00
N ASN A 340 14.06 -1.64 -23.44
CA ASN A 340 12.69 -1.16 -23.66
C ASN A 340 12.53 -0.51 -25.05
N SER A 341 11.32 -0.08 -25.38
CA SER A 341 10.99 0.54 -26.67
C SER A 341 11.70 1.88 -26.92
N HIS A 342 12.36 2.43 -25.91
CA HIS A 342 13.16 3.65 -25.98
C HIS A 342 14.68 3.36 -26.00
N GLY A 343 15.07 2.10 -26.18
CA GLY A 343 16.46 1.67 -26.24
C GLY A 343 17.19 1.68 -24.89
N GLU A 344 16.48 1.90 -23.79
CA GLU A 344 17.05 1.90 -22.43
C GLU A 344 17.25 0.45 -21.96
N SER A 345 18.46 0.15 -21.53
CA SER A 345 18.87 -1.18 -21.03
C SER A 345 18.81 -1.29 -19.50
N LEU A 346 18.97 -2.51 -18.97
CA LEU A 346 19.11 -2.73 -17.52
C LEU A 346 20.20 -1.86 -16.87
N LEU A 347 21.29 -1.56 -17.59
CA LEU A 347 22.38 -0.72 -17.08
C LEU A 347 21.94 0.73 -16.86
N HIS A 348 21.02 1.26 -17.67
CA HIS A 348 20.43 2.59 -17.44
C HIS A 348 19.62 2.62 -16.14
N TYR A 349 18.82 1.57 -15.89
CA TYR A 349 17.99 1.46 -14.70
C TYR A 349 18.82 1.24 -13.44
N ALA A 350 19.84 0.37 -13.49
CA ALA A 350 20.77 0.15 -12.39
C ALA A 350 21.54 1.42 -12.02
N ALA A 351 22.02 2.15 -13.02
CA ALA A 351 22.68 3.43 -12.81
C ALA A 351 21.71 4.47 -12.24
N SER A 352 20.50 4.57 -12.80
CA SER A 352 19.42 5.43 -12.31
C SER A 352 19.11 5.16 -10.83
N GLY A 353 19.06 3.90 -10.41
CA GLY A 353 18.83 3.51 -9.03
C GLY A 353 20.03 3.66 -8.07
N GLY A 354 21.23 3.91 -8.59
CA GLY A 354 22.45 3.93 -7.77
C GLY A 354 22.88 2.53 -7.31
N GLN A 355 22.41 1.48 -8.00
CA GLN A 355 22.69 0.08 -7.64
C GLN A 355 24.09 -0.33 -8.11
N ARG A 356 25.13 0.19 -7.44
CA ARG A 356 26.54 0.00 -7.83
C ARG A 356 26.92 -1.46 -8.09
N THR A 357 26.46 -2.40 -7.27
CA THR A 357 26.74 -3.83 -7.42
C THR A 357 26.05 -4.43 -8.65
N ALA A 358 24.84 -3.98 -8.97
CA ALA A 358 24.15 -4.37 -10.20
C ALA A 358 24.84 -3.79 -11.44
N VAL A 359 25.29 -2.53 -11.39
CA VAL A 359 26.09 -1.89 -12.45
C VAL A 359 27.37 -2.68 -12.72
N GLU A 360 28.12 -3.03 -11.68
CA GLU A 360 29.33 -3.86 -11.79
C GLU A 360 29.05 -5.20 -12.45
N PHE A 361 28.02 -5.91 -11.99
CA PHE A 361 27.63 -7.17 -12.59
C PHE A 361 27.25 -7.04 -14.08
N LEU A 362 26.49 -6.01 -14.45
CA LEU A 362 26.04 -5.79 -15.82
C LEU A 362 27.19 -5.44 -16.77
N LEU A 363 28.14 -4.61 -16.34
CA LEU A 363 29.36 -4.29 -17.11
C LEU A 363 30.24 -5.54 -17.29
N ASN A 364 30.45 -6.31 -16.22
CA ASN A 364 31.19 -7.58 -16.28
C ASN A 364 30.48 -8.64 -17.14
N SER A 365 29.18 -8.49 -17.38
CA SER A 365 28.38 -9.33 -18.27
C SER A 365 28.43 -8.86 -19.73
N GLY A 366 29.25 -7.85 -20.07
CA GLY A 366 29.50 -7.39 -21.43
C GLY A 366 28.57 -6.28 -21.93
N LEU A 367 27.85 -5.57 -21.04
CA LEU A 367 27.13 -4.36 -21.45
C LEU A 367 28.11 -3.21 -21.67
N ASP A 368 27.91 -2.48 -22.76
CA ASP A 368 28.67 -1.26 -23.05
C ASP A 368 28.31 -0.15 -22.05
N ALA A 369 29.33 0.42 -21.39
CA ALA A 369 29.19 1.53 -20.46
C ALA A 369 28.65 2.82 -21.13
N ASN A 370 28.81 2.93 -22.45
CA ASN A 370 28.38 4.04 -23.28
C ASN A 370 27.09 3.77 -24.05
N VAL A 371 26.38 2.70 -23.71
CA VAL A 371 25.10 2.37 -24.33
C VAL A 371 24.16 3.57 -24.29
N ALA A 372 23.67 3.99 -25.45
CA ALA A 372 22.75 5.13 -25.56
C ALA A 372 21.29 4.67 -25.72
N SER A 373 20.37 5.39 -25.07
CA SER A 373 18.94 5.34 -25.35
C SER A 373 18.60 6.05 -26.68
N SER A 374 17.34 5.99 -27.10
CA SER A 374 16.84 6.64 -28.32
C SER A 374 16.97 8.17 -28.32
N ASN A 375 17.15 8.80 -27.15
CA ASN A 375 17.35 10.25 -27.01
C ASN A 375 18.73 10.61 -26.44
N GLY A 376 19.71 9.71 -26.60
CA GLY A 376 21.12 9.96 -26.28
C GLY A 376 21.46 9.88 -24.79
N TRP A 377 20.59 9.32 -23.94
CA TRP A 377 20.92 9.11 -22.53
C TRP A 377 21.87 7.93 -22.39
N THR A 378 22.89 8.10 -21.56
CA THR A 378 23.84 7.03 -21.18
C THR A 378 23.62 6.62 -19.72
N PRO A 379 24.12 5.44 -19.29
CA PRO A 379 24.13 5.05 -17.89
C PRO A 379 24.74 6.12 -16.97
N LEU A 380 25.79 6.82 -17.40
CA LEU A 380 26.40 7.88 -16.59
C LEU A 380 25.44 9.07 -16.38
N LEU A 381 24.70 9.49 -17.40
CA LEU A 381 23.65 10.52 -17.27
C LEU A 381 22.53 10.07 -16.32
N CYS A 382 22.12 8.80 -16.41
CA CYS A 382 21.14 8.19 -15.49
C CYS A 382 21.65 8.16 -14.04
N ALA A 383 22.92 7.78 -13.82
CA ALA A 383 23.55 7.77 -12.50
C ALA A 383 23.52 9.14 -11.83
N LEU A 384 23.81 10.19 -12.59
CA LEU A 384 23.87 11.57 -12.11
C LEU A 384 22.49 12.24 -11.93
N SER A 385 21.40 11.62 -12.37
CA SER A 385 20.06 12.22 -12.26
C SER A 385 19.42 11.93 -10.90
N PRO A 386 18.70 12.89 -10.28
CA PRO A 386 18.02 12.66 -9.01
C PRO A 386 16.82 11.72 -9.17
N THR A 387 16.72 10.71 -8.29
CA THR A 387 15.67 9.67 -8.33
C THR A 387 15.26 9.24 -6.94
N ALA A 388 14.05 8.69 -6.80
CA ALA A 388 13.55 8.20 -5.51
C ALA A 388 14.48 7.15 -4.91
N GLY A 389 14.85 7.35 -3.64
CA GLY A 389 15.64 6.40 -2.86
C GLY A 389 17.15 6.42 -3.11
N LYS A 390 17.64 7.16 -4.11
CA LYS A 390 19.09 7.27 -4.38
C LYS A 390 19.70 8.42 -3.60
N THR A 391 20.74 8.15 -2.82
CA THR A 391 21.49 9.19 -2.11
C THR A 391 22.55 9.82 -3.01
N ALA A 392 23.06 11.00 -2.64
CA ALA A 392 24.17 11.60 -3.35
C ALA A 392 25.46 10.75 -3.26
N HIS A 393 25.63 9.96 -2.19
CA HIS A 393 26.74 9.02 -2.07
C HIS A 393 26.60 7.86 -3.08
N ASP A 394 25.40 7.28 -3.23
CA ASP A 394 25.13 6.25 -4.24
C ASP A 394 25.35 6.77 -5.66
N MET A 395 24.95 8.03 -5.91
CA MET A 395 25.25 8.73 -7.15
C MET A 395 26.77 8.83 -7.37
N CYS A 396 27.53 9.36 -6.40
CA CYS A 396 28.97 9.56 -6.50
C CYS A 396 29.71 8.23 -6.74
N THR A 397 29.40 7.20 -5.97
CA THR A 397 30.04 5.88 -6.09
C THR A 397 29.71 5.21 -7.42
N THR A 398 28.46 5.26 -7.87
CA THR A 398 28.04 4.67 -9.14
C THR A 398 28.63 5.42 -10.34
N ALA A 399 28.60 6.76 -10.33
CA ALA A 399 29.15 7.58 -11.40
C ALA A 399 30.69 7.42 -11.51
N ASN A 400 31.40 7.42 -10.38
CA ASN A 400 32.85 7.20 -10.37
C ASN A 400 33.22 5.82 -10.91
N PHE A 401 32.43 4.79 -10.60
CA PHE A 401 32.65 3.45 -11.10
C PHE A 401 32.39 3.33 -12.60
N LEU A 402 31.34 3.97 -13.12
CA LEU A 402 31.10 4.06 -14.57
C LEU A 402 32.26 4.76 -15.28
N LEU A 403 32.77 5.88 -14.75
CA LEU A 403 33.94 6.58 -15.29
C LEU A 403 35.23 5.73 -15.26
N GLN A 404 35.40 4.89 -14.24
CA GLN A 404 36.51 3.92 -14.19
C GLN A 404 36.40 2.84 -15.28
N ASN A 405 35.18 2.52 -15.71
CA ASN A 405 34.89 1.54 -16.76
C ASN A 405 34.61 2.23 -18.12
N SER A 406 35.34 3.31 -18.42
CA SER A 406 35.34 3.98 -19.72
C SER A 406 34.00 4.60 -20.16
N ALA A 407 33.11 4.96 -19.22
CA ALA A 407 31.94 5.77 -19.55
C ALA A 407 32.35 7.19 -19.96
N SER A 408 31.77 7.70 -21.05
CA SER A 408 32.02 9.02 -21.61
C SER A 408 31.20 10.09 -20.88
N ALA A 409 31.88 11.10 -20.37
CA ALA A 409 31.25 12.28 -19.79
C ALA A 409 30.82 13.32 -20.83
N GLY A 410 31.27 13.16 -22.09
CA GLY A 410 31.10 14.12 -23.19
C GLY A 410 29.76 14.07 -23.91
N VAL A 411 28.87 13.14 -23.54
CA VAL A 411 27.60 12.94 -24.25
C VAL A 411 26.61 14.07 -23.96
N VAL A 412 26.00 14.59 -25.03
CA VAL A 412 24.91 15.57 -25.00
C VAL A 412 23.66 14.89 -25.55
N THR A 413 22.59 14.88 -24.76
CA THR A 413 21.29 14.32 -25.17
C THR A 413 20.60 15.22 -26.20
N ASP A 414 19.54 14.71 -26.85
CA ASP A 414 18.74 15.48 -27.82
C ASP A 414 18.17 16.78 -27.25
N ASP A 415 17.92 16.81 -25.93
CA ASP A 415 17.39 17.97 -25.22
C ASP A 415 18.47 18.99 -24.80
N GLY A 416 19.75 18.71 -25.12
CA GLY A 416 20.90 19.50 -24.69
C GLY A 416 21.33 19.22 -23.25
N TRP A 417 20.84 18.13 -22.64
CA TRP A 417 21.23 17.72 -21.28
C TRP A 417 22.63 17.10 -21.28
N THR A 418 23.46 17.48 -20.31
CA THR A 418 24.84 16.97 -20.13
C THR A 418 25.04 16.41 -18.72
N THR A 419 26.17 15.73 -18.49
CA THR A 419 26.50 15.16 -17.17
C THR A 419 26.60 16.23 -16.09
N LEU A 420 27.12 17.42 -16.42
CA LEU A 420 27.16 18.56 -15.50
C LEU A 420 25.77 19.15 -15.21
N HIS A 421 24.83 19.16 -16.17
CA HIS A 421 23.44 19.54 -15.89
C HIS A 421 22.76 18.56 -14.91
N ALA A 422 22.98 17.25 -15.11
CA ALA A 422 22.46 16.22 -14.22
C ALA A 422 23.03 16.38 -12.80
N LEU A 423 24.36 16.49 -12.66
CA LEU A 423 25.02 16.67 -11.35
C LEU A 423 24.56 17.96 -10.64
N ALA A 424 24.42 19.06 -11.38
CA ALA A 424 23.92 20.33 -10.86
C ALA A 424 22.47 20.28 -10.34
N SER A 425 21.71 19.24 -10.70
CA SER A 425 20.34 19.05 -10.23
C SER A 425 20.26 18.56 -8.79
N TRP A 426 21.39 18.18 -8.17
CA TRP A 426 21.45 17.83 -6.76
C TRP A 426 21.67 19.07 -5.89
N PRO A 427 20.88 19.27 -4.83
CA PRO A 427 21.13 20.34 -3.87
C PRO A 427 22.47 20.13 -3.17
N ALA A 428 23.08 21.21 -2.67
CA ALA A 428 24.31 21.11 -1.88
C ALA A 428 24.10 20.17 -0.68
N ALA A 429 25.00 19.19 -0.52
CA ALA A 429 24.97 18.29 0.62
C ALA A 429 25.28 19.06 1.91
N GLN A 430 24.69 18.63 3.03
CA GLN A 430 25.01 19.22 4.35
C GLN A 430 26.34 18.68 4.89
N ASP A 431 26.65 17.42 4.57
CA ASP A 431 27.84 16.70 5.01
C ASP A 431 29.10 17.18 4.25
N PRO A 432 30.14 17.69 4.94
CA PRO A 432 31.40 18.12 4.32
C PRO A 432 32.09 17.05 3.47
N ASP A 433 32.04 15.78 3.87
CA ASP A 433 32.74 14.70 3.16
C ASP A 433 32.05 14.42 1.82
N LEU A 434 30.72 14.35 1.84
CA LEU A 434 29.90 14.19 0.65
C LEU A 434 30.02 15.39 -0.30
N ARG A 435 30.15 16.62 0.23
CA ARG A 435 30.45 17.80 -0.60
C ARG A 435 31.79 17.65 -1.31
N ALA A 436 32.82 17.15 -0.62
CA ALA A 436 34.12 16.88 -1.23
C ALA A 436 34.02 15.79 -2.31
N GLU A 437 33.23 14.74 -2.11
CA GLU A 437 32.95 13.72 -3.14
C GLU A 437 32.32 14.36 -4.40
N VAL A 438 31.30 15.20 -4.24
CA VAL A 438 30.62 15.88 -5.35
C VAL A 438 31.57 16.83 -6.08
N VAL A 439 32.40 17.59 -5.36
CA VAL A 439 33.42 18.47 -5.94
C VAL A 439 34.42 17.68 -6.77
N ASN A 440 34.92 16.56 -6.25
CA ASN A 440 35.88 15.70 -6.94
C ASN A 440 35.25 15.07 -8.19
N LEU A 441 34.00 14.62 -8.09
CA LEU A 441 33.25 14.10 -9.23
C LEU A 441 33.05 15.16 -10.32
N ALA A 442 32.68 16.39 -9.95
CA ALA A 442 32.50 17.49 -10.90
C ALA A 442 33.80 17.79 -11.67
N LYS A 443 34.94 17.86 -10.97
CA LYS A 443 36.26 18.03 -11.60
C LYS A 443 36.56 16.89 -12.56
N ARG A 444 36.35 15.64 -12.12
CA ARG A 444 36.60 14.45 -12.92
C ARG A 444 35.72 14.40 -14.18
N LEU A 445 34.47 14.85 -14.11
CA LEU A 445 33.59 14.95 -15.29
C LEU A 445 34.12 15.96 -16.31
N ILE A 446 34.64 17.11 -15.84
CA ILE A 446 35.27 18.12 -16.72
C ILE A 446 36.53 17.55 -17.37
N GLU A 447 37.41 16.93 -16.58
CA GLU A 447 38.63 16.27 -17.07
C GLU A 447 38.32 15.14 -18.07
N SER A 448 37.18 14.46 -17.89
CA SER A 448 36.67 13.41 -18.79
C SER A 448 35.91 13.97 -20.01
N GLY A 449 35.97 15.29 -20.24
CA GLY A 449 35.44 15.94 -21.45
C GLY A 449 33.97 16.35 -21.40
N SER A 450 33.37 16.49 -20.20
CA SER A 450 32.00 17.01 -20.12
C SER A 450 31.92 18.47 -20.59
N PRO A 451 30.99 18.81 -21.51
CA PRO A 451 30.79 20.18 -21.95
C PRO A 451 30.29 21.08 -20.82
N VAL A 452 30.95 22.23 -20.63
CA VAL A 452 30.68 23.19 -19.55
C VAL A 452 29.77 24.36 -19.96
N ASP A 453 29.58 24.58 -21.26
CA ASP A 453 28.92 25.74 -21.86
C ASP A 453 27.70 25.40 -22.73
N VAL A 454 27.38 24.11 -22.90
CA VAL A 454 26.22 23.63 -23.66
C VAL A 454 24.92 24.14 -23.05
N LYS A 455 23.99 24.59 -23.90
CA LYS A 455 22.67 25.09 -23.50
C LYS A 455 21.61 23.99 -23.59
N SER A 456 20.83 23.84 -22.52
CA SER A 456 19.76 22.84 -22.44
C SER A 456 18.36 23.44 -22.65
N ARG A 457 17.50 22.72 -23.38
CA ARG A 457 16.08 23.09 -23.54
C ARG A 457 15.25 22.78 -22.30
N VAL A 458 15.66 21.78 -21.51
CA VAL A 458 14.94 21.28 -20.31
C VAL A 458 14.67 22.38 -19.28
N ILE A 459 15.62 23.30 -19.13
CA ILE A 459 15.63 24.31 -18.06
C ILE A 459 15.27 25.71 -18.56
N ARG A 460 14.76 25.82 -19.79
CA ARG A 460 14.23 27.08 -20.34
C ARG A 460 13.01 27.58 -19.57
N SER A 461 12.19 26.66 -19.06
CA SER A 461 11.01 27.02 -18.28
C SER A 461 11.43 27.58 -16.92
N PRO A 462 10.88 28.73 -16.48
CA PRO A 462 11.11 29.28 -15.14
C PRO A 462 10.48 28.41 -14.03
N TYR A 463 9.66 27.43 -14.39
CA TYR A 463 9.04 26.49 -13.46
C TYR A 463 9.87 25.21 -13.24
N THR A 464 10.89 24.94 -14.08
CA THR A 464 11.78 23.79 -13.87
C THR A 464 12.65 23.99 -12.63
N THR A 465 12.48 23.15 -11.62
CA THR A 465 13.32 23.08 -10.42
C THR A 465 13.98 21.72 -10.29
N SER A 466 14.98 21.61 -9.41
CA SER A 466 15.57 20.31 -9.01
C SER A 466 14.49 19.31 -8.59
N SER A 467 13.48 19.74 -7.82
CA SER A 467 12.38 18.86 -7.38
C SER A 467 11.48 18.40 -8.53
N THR A 468 11.25 19.22 -9.55
CA THR A 468 10.45 18.83 -10.72
C THR A 468 11.17 17.86 -11.67
N LEU A 469 12.50 17.79 -11.62
CA LEU A 469 13.31 16.85 -12.41
C LEU A 469 13.56 15.51 -11.71
N HIS A 470 13.00 15.32 -10.53
CA HIS A 470 13.12 14.08 -9.79
C HIS A 470 12.45 12.91 -10.54
N ASP A 471 13.19 11.81 -10.74
CA ASP A 471 12.80 10.67 -11.60
C ASP A 471 12.54 11.02 -13.08
N VAL A 472 13.01 12.18 -13.55
CA VAL A 472 12.91 12.61 -14.95
C VAL A 472 14.25 12.37 -15.66
N TRP A 473 14.40 11.18 -16.25
CA TRP A 473 15.56 10.80 -17.07
C TRP A 473 15.12 9.95 -18.26
N GLY A 474 16.01 9.80 -19.25
CA GLY A 474 15.75 8.96 -20.43
C GLY A 474 14.56 9.48 -21.24
N PHE A 475 13.68 8.59 -21.70
CA PHE A 475 12.50 8.96 -22.49
C PHE A 475 11.55 9.92 -21.74
N ARG A 476 11.53 9.85 -20.40
CA ARG A 476 10.68 10.68 -19.54
C ARG A 476 11.01 12.16 -19.67
N MET A 477 12.26 12.48 -20.00
CA MET A 477 12.72 13.86 -20.23
C MET A 477 11.95 14.52 -21.37
N ARG A 478 11.72 13.81 -22.48
CA ARG A 478 11.00 14.35 -23.64
C ARG A 478 9.59 14.79 -23.28
N GLY A 479 8.86 13.93 -22.57
CA GLY A 479 7.50 14.23 -22.10
C GLY A 479 7.46 15.36 -21.07
N PHE A 480 8.50 15.49 -20.24
CA PHE A 480 8.65 16.63 -19.33
C PHE A 480 8.82 17.94 -20.11
N VAL A 481 9.76 17.98 -21.07
CA VAL A 481 10.04 19.17 -21.89
C VAL A 481 8.80 19.64 -22.64
N GLN A 482 8.03 18.72 -23.24
CA GLN A 482 6.79 19.04 -23.95
C GLN A 482 5.73 19.67 -23.06
N ARG A 483 5.61 19.23 -21.80
CA ARG A 483 4.65 19.81 -20.84
C ARG A 483 5.15 21.12 -20.22
N ALA A 484 6.45 21.23 -19.97
CA ALA A 484 7.05 22.36 -19.28
C ALA A 484 7.25 23.61 -20.15
N ILE A 485 7.14 23.47 -21.48
CA ILE A 485 7.32 24.57 -22.45
C ILE A 485 6.03 24.74 -23.30
N PRO A 486 4.96 25.35 -22.76
CA PRO A 486 3.75 25.64 -23.52
C PRO A 486 3.86 27.02 -24.17
N SER A 487 4.12 27.06 -25.48
CA SER A 487 4.15 28.24 -26.37
C SER A 487 5.47 29.03 -26.49
N ALA A 488 5.62 29.70 -27.64
CA ALA A 488 6.78 30.52 -27.99
C ALA A 488 6.87 31.86 -27.21
N GLN A 489 5.89 32.20 -26.38
CA GLN A 489 5.83 33.47 -25.65
C GLN A 489 6.53 33.43 -24.28
N ASP A 490 6.82 32.25 -23.72
CA ASP A 490 7.46 32.07 -22.41
C ASP A 490 8.99 31.91 -22.48
N LEU A 491 9.61 32.34 -23.58
CA LEU A 491 11.06 32.21 -23.80
C LEU A 491 11.84 33.22 -22.94
N GLY A 492 12.25 32.80 -21.74
CA GLY A 492 13.30 33.47 -20.98
C GLY A 492 14.62 33.52 -21.77
N GLN A 493 15.48 34.50 -21.45
CA GLN A 493 16.75 34.75 -22.16
C GLN A 493 17.63 33.49 -22.26
N ALA A 494 18.11 33.21 -23.47
CA ALA A 494 18.85 32.00 -23.87
C ALA A 494 20.19 31.78 -23.13
N ASP A 495 20.66 32.73 -22.33
CA ASP A 495 21.93 32.65 -21.60
C ASP A 495 21.82 32.01 -20.21
N SER A 496 20.60 31.72 -19.75
CA SER A 496 20.32 31.16 -18.42
C SER A 496 20.27 29.63 -18.34
N THR A 497 20.70 28.92 -19.40
CA THR A 497 20.47 27.48 -19.56
C THR A 497 21.73 26.63 -19.69
N THR A 498 22.88 27.15 -19.26
CA THR A 498 24.16 26.41 -19.15
C THR A 498 24.23 25.62 -17.84
N PRO A 499 25.16 24.65 -17.69
CA PRO A 499 25.35 23.92 -16.44
C PRO A 499 25.61 24.84 -15.24
N LEU A 500 26.38 25.92 -15.42
CA LEU A 500 26.67 26.88 -14.36
C LEU A 500 25.43 27.67 -13.94
N ALA A 501 24.63 28.14 -14.90
CA ALA A 501 23.38 28.84 -14.62
C ALA A 501 22.39 27.93 -13.89
N TRP A 502 22.30 26.66 -14.31
CA TRP A 502 21.47 25.66 -13.67
C TRP A 502 21.91 25.34 -12.24
N ALA A 503 23.22 25.16 -12.00
CA ALA A 503 23.76 24.90 -10.67
C ALA A 503 23.45 26.04 -9.69
N ARG A 504 23.54 27.29 -10.14
CA ARG A 504 23.13 28.47 -9.34
C ARG A 504 21.64 28.42 -8.99
N ARG A 505 20.79 28.09 -9.97
CA ARG A 505 19.34 27.98 -9.77
C ARG A 505 18.96 26.86 -8.80
N CYS A 506 19.66 25.73 -8.84
CA CYS A 506 19.46 24.60 -7.93
C CYS A 506 20.13 24.78 -6.56
N LYS A 507 20.87 25.88 -6.35
CA LYS A 507 21.69 26.12 -5.15
C LYS A 507 22.73 25.01 -4.91
N SER A 508 23.23 24.40 -5.97
CA SER A 508 24.29 23.39 -5.95
C SER A 508 25.66 24.06 -5.86
N MET A 509 25.96 24.63 -4.69
CA MET A 509 27.08 25.58 -4.55
C MET A 509 28.45 24.92 -4.81
N ASP A 510 28.56 23.63 -4.52
CA ASP A 510 29.78 22.84 -4.77
C ASP A 510 30.08 22.76 -6.28
N VAL A 511 29.06 22.50 -7.11
CA VAL A 511 29.18 22.48 -8.57
C VAL A 511 29.41 23.89 -9.13
N VAL A 512 28.74 24.91 -8.57
CA VAL A 512 28.95 26.33 -8.95
C VAL A 512 30.40 26.74 -8.77
N ASN A 513 31.02 26.39 -7.64
CA ASN A 513 32.39 26.75 -7.33
C ASN A 513 33.37 26.10 -8.31
N VAL A 514 33.19 24.82 -8.62
CA VAL A 514 34.05 24.09 -9.57
C VAL A 514 33.94 24.69 -10.99
N LEU A 515 32.72 24.90 -11.48
CA LEU A 515 32.50 25.45 -12.82
C LEU A 515 33.01 26.89 -12.95
N SER A 516 32.78 27.72 -11.94
CA SER A 516 33.25 29.11 -11.95
C SER A 516 34.78 29.19 -11.94
N ALA A 517 35.45 28.33 -11.17
CA ALA A 517 36.92 28.26 -11.14
C ALA A 517 37.48 27.80 -12.50
N HIS A 518 36.90 26.76 -13.11
CA HIS A 518 37.36 26.25 -14.41
C HIS A 518 37.20 27.28 -15.54
N LEU A 519 36.06 27.98 -15.59
CA LEU A 519 35.82 29.02 -16.59
C LEU A 519 36.72 30.25 -16.38
N ALA A 520 37.03 30.61 -15.13
CA ALA A 520 37.96 31.69 -14.82
C ALA A 520 39.40 31.36 -15.26
N SER A 521 39.85 30.10 -15.08
CA SER A 521 41.16 29.66 -15.59
C SER A 521 41.20 29.63 -17.12
N ALA A 522 40.13 29.17 -17.78
CA ALA A 522 40.10 29.07 -19.24
C ALA A 522 40.04 30.44 -19.95
N GLY A 523 39.47 31.46 -19.31
CA GLY A 523 39.46 32.84 -19.82
C GLY A 523 40.75 33.64 -19.58
N GLY A 524 41.68 33.13 -18.77
CA GLY A 524 42.96 33.77 -18.46
C GLY A 524 44.07 33.49 -19.48
N ASP A 525 43.97 32.41 -20.25
CA ASP A 525 44.97 32.01 -21.26
C ASP A 525 44.74 32.66 -22.65
N SER A 526 43.78 33.59 -22.75
CA SER A 526 43.46 34.33 -23.98
C SER A 526 43.71 35.85 -23.88
N ALA A 527 44.59 36.29 -22.97
CA ALA A 527 44.96 37.70 -22.77
C ALA A 527 46.39 38.02 -23.22
#